data_AF-A0A6P8L7T0-F1
#
_entry.id   AF-A0A6P8L7T0-F1
#
_cell.length_a   1.000
_cell.length_b   1.000
_cell.length_c   1.000
_cell.angle_alpha   90.00
_cell.angle_beta   90.00
_cell.angle_gamma   90.00
#
_symmetry.space_group_name_H-M   'P 1'
#
loop_
_entity.id
_entity.type
_entity.pdbx_description
1 polymer ?
#
loop_
_entity_poly.entity_id
_entity_poly.type
_entity_poly.pdbx_seq_one_letter_code
_entity_poly.pdbx_strand_id
1 'polypeptide(L)'
;MAQSRTERIGTIFTRVKSLLHADVLRPDNLPIWYEIYKTYPPQYEPTFSRKTSTVNIQKIFYKEDFIRAKFHKDVSLPIIDMKKDKITETQIFFTIYDCLLQGGVKKEEAYEKALKSYKTIFEPHTPRKNIEHDKEQQT
;
A
#
# COMPACT_ATOMS: atom_id res chain seq x y z
N MET A 1 -32.97 -29.79 -15.26
CA MET A 1 -32.63 -28.39 -15.59
C MET A 1 -31.41 -28.42 -16.50
N ALA A 2 -31.50 -27.87 -17.70
CA ALA A 2 -30.36 -27.83 -18.61
C ALA A 2 -29.35 -26.79 -18.09
N GLN A 3 -28.19 -27.27 -17.65
CA GLN A 3 -27.10 -26.45 -17.14
C GLN A 3 -25.85 -26.71 -17.98
N SER A 4 -25.20 -25.64 -18.47
CA SER A 4 -23.90 -25.77 -19.12
C SER A 4 -22.78 -25.76 -18.08
N ARG A 5 -21.93 -26.80 -18.10
CA ARG A 5 -20.75 -26.94 -17.24
C ARG A 5 -19.44 -26.58 -17.95
N THR A 6 -19.50 -26.10 -19.19
CA THR A 6 -18.32 -25.83 -20.02
C THR A 6 -17.67 -24.52 -19.60
N GLU A 7 -16.59 -24.59 -18.85
CA GLU A 7 -15.86 -23.44 -18.32
C GLU A 7 -14.91 -22.79 -19.33
N ARG A 8 -14.34 -23.58 -20.26
CA ARG A 8 -13.32 -23.13 -21.23
C ARG A 8 -13.87 -22.33 -22.41
N ILE A 9 -15.16 -22.45 -22.69
CA ILE A 9 -15.81 -21.86 -23.88
C ILE A 9 -16.77 -20.75 -23.44
N GLY A 10 -16.50 -19.53 -23.90
CA GLY A 10 -17.29 -18.33 -23.59
C GLY A 10 -17.25 -17.96 -22.10
N THR A 11 -18.13 -17.04 -21.71
CA THR A 11 -18.32 -16.62 -20.32
C THR A 11 -19.62 -17.23 -19.75
N ILE A 12 -19.78 -17.18 -18.44
CA ILE A 12 -21.04 -17.58 -17.80
C ILE A 12 -22.23 -16.78 -18.36
N PHE A 13 -22.02 -15.50 -18.67
CA PHE A 13 -23.05 -14.61 -19.19
C PHE A 13 -23.47 -15.00 -20.61
N THR A 14 -22.50 -15.21 -21.51
CA THR A 14 -22.81 -15.64 -22.88
C THR A 14 -23.50 -17.00 -22.92
N ARG A 15 -23.14 -17.92 -22.01
CA ARG A 15 -23.77 -19.25 -21.91
C ARG A 15 -25.21 -19.18 -21.40
N VAL A 16 -25.49 -18.37 -20.38
CA VAL A 16 -26.87 -18.18 -19.92
C VAL A 16 -27.70 -17.45 -20.98
N LYS A 17 -27.13 -16.44 -21.63
CA LYS A 17 -27.77 -15.73 -22.74
C LYS A 17 -28.07 -16.67 -23.92
N SER A 18 -27.17 -17.59 -24.28
CA SER A 18 -27.43 -18.55 -25.36
C SER A 18 -28.51 -19.57 -24.98
N LEU A 19 -28.53 -20.04 -23.73
CA LEU A 19 -29.57 -20.95 -23.24
C LEU A 19 -30.95 -20.28 -23.22
N LEU A 20 -31.00 -18.98 -22.91
CA LEU A 20 -32.20 -18.17 -23.00
C LEU A 20 -32.66 -17.98 -24.46
N HIS A 21 -31.74 -17.68 -25.39
CA HIS A 21 -32.07 -17.52 -26.82
C HIS A 21 -32.50 -18.82 -27.50
N ALA A 22 -32.02 -19.97 -27.03
CA ALA A 22 -32.38 -21.28 -27.56
C ALA A 22 -33.69 -21.85 -26.95
N ASP A 23 -34.42 -21.06 -26.14
CA ASP A 23 -35.61 -21.47 -25.38
C ASP A 23 -35.40 -22.71 -24.48
N VAL A 24 -34.15 -23.06 -24.19
CA VAL A 24 -33.77 -24.15 -23.28
C VAL A 24 -33.92 -23.71 -21.82
N LEU A 25 -33.70 -22.42 -21.54
CA LEU A 25 -33.87 -21.81 -20.23
C LEU A 25 -35.08 -20.85 -20.26
N ARG A 26 -36.11 -21.18 -19.47
CA ARG A 26 -37.28 -20.29 -19.32
C ARG A 26 -36.88 -18.97 -18.64
N PRO A 27 -37.48 -17.82 -19.00
CA PRO A 27 -37.23 -16.54 -18.35
C PRO A 27 -37.45 -16.57 -16.82
N ASP A 28 -38.43 -17.33 -16.32
CA ASP A 28 -38.70 -17.45 -14.89
C ASP A 28 -37.58 -18.16 -14.12
N ASN A 29 -36.75 -18.93 -14.83
CA ASN A 29 -35.63 -19.68 -14.26
C ASN A 29 -34.30 -18.93 -14.43
N LEU A 30 -34.33 -17.63 -14.75
CA LEU A 30 -33.11 -16.84 -14.89
C LEU A 30 -32.38 -16.73 -13.54
N PRO A 31 -31.05 -16.83 -13.51
CA PRO A 31 -30.30 -16.56 -12.29
C PRO A 31 -30.48 -15.12 -11.85
N ILE A 32 -30.63 -14.90 -10.54
CA ILE A 32 -30.81 -13.57 -9.93
C ILE A 32 -29.70 -12.59 -10.35
N TRP A 33 -28.47 -13.08 -10.52
CA TRP A 33 -27.32 -12.26 -10.92
C TRP A 33 -27.37 -11.79 -12.37
N TYR A 34 -28.18 -12.39 -13.24
CA TYR A 34 -28.16 -12.12 -14.68
C TYR A 34 -28.52 -10.67 -15.00
N GLU A 35 -29.58 -10.15 -14.38
CA GLU A 35 -29.98 -8.74 -14.58
C GLU A 35 -28.93 -7.78 -14.05
N ILE A 36 -28.30 -8.09 -12.90
CA ILE A 36 -27.20 -7.28 -12.34
C ILE A 36 -26.02 -7.23 -13.31
N TYR A 37 -25.64 -8.36 -13.90
CA TYR A 37 -24.54 -8.43 -14.87
C TYR A 37 -24.89 -7.70 -16.16
N LYS A 38 -26.15 -7.77 -16.61
CA LYS A 38 -26.64 -7.10 -17.81
C LYS A 38 -26.68 -5.58 -17.64
N THR A 39 -27.06 -5.09 -16.46
CA THR A 39 -27.10 -3.65 -16.14
C THR A 39 -25.71 -3.09 -15.84
N TYR A 40 -24.87 -3.85 -15.16
CA TYR A 40 -23.53 -3.46 -14.72
C TYR A 40 -22.48 -4.48 -15.18
N PRO A 41 -22.18 -4.55 -16.48
CA PRO A 41 -21.20 -5.49 -16.99
C PRO A 41 -19.79 -5.15 -16.47
N PRO A 42 -18.94 -6.16 -16.23
CA PRO A 42 -17.55 -5.91 -15.84
C PRO A 42 -16.78 -5.25 -16.99
N GLN A 43 -15.77 -4.44 -16.65
CA GLN A 43 -14.91 -3.78 -17.65
C GLN A 43 -14.22 -4.79 -18.59
N TYR A 44 -13.84 -5.96 -18.04
CA TYR A 44 -13.20 -7.03 -18.78
C TYR A 44 -13.99 -8.33 -18.57
N GLU A 45 -14.38 -8.96 -19.67
CA GLU A 45 -15.08 -10.24 -19.60
C GLU A 45 -14.21 -11.35 -18.97
N PRO A 46 -14.80 -12.21 -18.10
CA PRO A 46 -14.08 -13.29 -17.45
C PRO A 46 -13.90 -14.48 -18.41
N THR A 47 -13.04 -14.33 -19.40
CA THR A 47 -12.71 -15.39 -20.36
C THR A 47 -11.66 -16.35 -19.80
N PHE A 48 -11.79 -17.64 -20.09
CA PHE A 48 -10.84 -18.67 -19.67
C PHE A 48 -9.42 -18.43 -20.24
N SER A 49 -9.32 -17.82 -21.42
CA SER A 49 -8.06 -17.51 -22.09
C SER A 49 -7.33 -16.28 -21.54
N ARG A 50 -7.90 -15.58 -20.54
CA ARG A 50 -7.32 -14.37 -19.97
C ARG A 50 -5.98 -14.69 -19.30
N LYS A 51 -4.90 -14.25 -19.93
CA LYS A 51 -3.54 -14.37 -19.37
C LYS A 51 -3.37 -13.37 -18.22
N THR A 52 -2.64 -13.78 -17.19
CA THR A 52 -2.17 -12.86 -16.15
C THR A 52 -1.31 -11.77 -16.79
N SER A 53 -1.48 -10.52 -16.36
CA SER A 53 -0.66 -9.42 -16.83
C SER A 53 0.81 -9.68 -16.48
N THR A 54 1.68 -9.80 -17.47
CA THR A 54 3.14 -9.93 -17.30
C THR A 54 3.82 -8.56 -17.19
N VAL A 55 3.07 -7.52 -16.84
CA VAL A 55 3.57 -6.15 -16.80
C VAL A 55 4.58 -6.04 -15.66
N ASN A 56 5.79 -5.56 -15.98
CA ASN A 56 6.79 -5.27 -14.97
C ASN A 56 6.32 -4.08 -14.13
N ILE A 57 6.03 -4.33 -12.85
CA ILE A 57 5.54 -3.30 -11.93
C ILE A 57 6.74 -2.44 -11.51
N GLN A 58 6.64 -1.13 -11.76
CA GLN A 58 7.68 -0.18 -11.37
C GLN A 58 7.69 0.01 -9.85
N LYS A 59 8.89 0.14 -9.28
CA LYS A 59 9.06 0.50 -7.87
C LYS A 59 8.67 1.96 -7.67
N ILE A 60 7.84 2.21 -6.66
CA ILE A 60 7.39 3.56 -6.30
C ILE A 60 8.41 4.16 -5.33
N PHE A 61 9.09 5.21 -5.77
CA PHE A 61 10.01 5.99 -4.93
C PHE A 61 9.65 7.46 -5.03
N TYR A 62 9.66 8.14 -3.89
CA TYR A 62 9.41 9.57 -3.81
C TYR A 62 10.70 10.35 -3.56
N LYS A 63 10.66 11.67 -3.75
CA LYS A 63 11.84 12.53 -3.60
C LYS A 63 12.31 12.59 -2.14
N GLU A 64 11.38 12.52 -1.21
CA GLU A 64 11.63 12.49 0.23
C GLU A 64 12.34 11.21 0.69
N ASP A 65 12.23 10.10 -0.04
CA ASP A 65 12.78 8.82 0.38
C ASP A 65 14.31 8.86 0.49
N PHE A 66 14.99 9.67 -0.32
CA PHE A 66 16.43 9.89 -0.20
C PHE A 66 16.82 10.52 1.14
N ILE A 67 16.03 11.50 1.59
CA ILE A 67 16.28 12.23 2.83
C ILE A 67 15.87 11.39 4.02
N ARG A 68 14.74 10.67 3.94
CA ARG A 68 14.32 9.70 4.96
C ARG A 68 15.37 8.61 5.13
N ALA A 69 15.86 8.02 4.03
CA ALA A 69 16.90 6.99 4.09
C ALA A 69 18.19 7.48 4.76
N LYS A 70 18.57 8.75 4.52
CA LYS A 70 19.71 9.38 5.21
C LYS A 70 19.43 9.55 6.71
N PHE A 71 18.28 10.11 7.05
CA PHE A 71 17.86 10.35 8.43
C PHE A 71 17.76 9.06 9.26
N HIS A 72 17.21 7.99 8.69
CA HIS A 72 17.12 6.67 9.33
C HIS A 72 18.49 6.01 9.57
N LYS A 73 19.56 6.43 8.87
CA LYS A 73 20.93 5.97 9.15
C LYS A 73 21.56 6.73 10.30
N ASP A 74 21.23 8.02 10.45
CA ASP A 74 21.86 8.92 11.40
C ASP A 74 21.20 8.87 12.79
N VAL A 75 19.90 8.52 12.85
CA VAL A 75 19.09 8.59 14.09
C VAL A 75 18.38 7.27 14.35
N SER A 76 18.40 6.84 15.61
CA SER A 76 17.57 5.74 16.10
C SER A 76 16.19 6.29 16.47
N LEU A 77 15.13 5.73 15.86
CA LEU A 77 13.76 6.21 16.02
C LEU A 77 12.97 5.34 16.99
N PRO A 78 11.97 5.92 17.68
CA PRO A 78 11.09 5.18 18.56
C PRO A 78 10.12 4.28 17.78
N ILE A 79 9.44 3.41 18.52
CA ILE A 79 8.43 2.50 18.00
C ILE A 79 7.21 3.30 17.54
N ILE A 80 6.71 2.98 16.34
CA ILE A 80 5.57 3.65 15.72
C ILE A 80 4.33 2.74 15.81
N ASP A 81 3.19 3.34 16.16
CA ASP A 81 1.89 2.67 16.16
C ASP A 81 1.22 2.81 14.79
N MET A 82 1.27 1.76 13.96
CA MET A 82 0.69 1.77 12.61
C MET A 82 -0.84 1.83 12.58
N LYS A 83 -1.54 1.69 13.72
CA LYS A 83 -3.01 1.77 13.78
C LYS A 83 -3.51 3.19 13.98
N LYS A 84 -2.65 4.09 14.47
CA LYS A 84 -3.02 5.49 14.73
C LYS A 84 -2.49 6.38 13.62
N ASP A 85 -3.34 7.26 13.13
CA ASP A 85 -2.96 8.28 12.16
C ASP A 85 -2.29 9.47 12.87
N LYS A 86 -1.12 9.20 13.45
CA LYS A 86 -0.27 10.22 14.08
C LYS A 86 0.91 10.53 13.17
N ILE A 87 1.25 11.82 13.10
CA ILE A 87 2.43 12.27 12.36
C ILE A 87 3.67 11.65 13.00
N THR A 88 4.47 10.95 12.20
CA THR A 88 5.69 10.30 12.65
C THR A 88 6.83 11.30 12.80
N GLU A 89 7.81 10.99 13.64
CA GLU A 89 9.00 11.81 13.84
C GLU A 89 9.77 12.05 12.53
N THR A 90 9.89 11.02 11.69
CA THR A 90 10.46 11.13 10.34
C THR A 90 9.68 12.13 9.47
N GLN A 91 8.35 12.16 9.58
CA GLN A 91 7.52 13.11 8.84
C GLN A 91 7.70 14.53 9.38
N ILE A 92 7.75 14.73 10.70
CA ILE A 92 8.03 16.03 11.31
C ILE A 92 9.39 16.56 10.85
N PHE A 93 10.42 15.72 10.91
CA PHE A 93 11.75 16.06 10.40
C PHE A 93 11.70 16.48 8.92
N PHE A 94 11.01 15.72 8.08
CA PHE A 94 10.87 16.05 6.67
C PHE A 94 10.16 17.39 6.45
N THR A 95 9.09 17.69 7.21
CA THR A 95 8.39 18.97 7.09
C THR A 95 9.27 20.16 7.47
N ILE A 96 10.12 20.03 8.49
CA ILE A 96 11.10 21.07 8.86
C ILE A 96 12.12 21.24 7.73
N TYR A 97 12.63 20.13 7.19
CA TYR A 97 13.58 20.15 6.07
C TYR A 97 12.99 20.83 4.83
N ASP A 98 11.75 20.50 4.47
CA ASP A 98 11.07 21.10 3.32
C ASP A 98 10.83 22.60 3.51
N CYS A 99 10.42 23.02 4.72
CA CYS A 99 10.30 24.44 5.07
C CYS A 99 11.62 25.20 4.91
N LEU A 100 12.76 24.59 5.29
CA LEU A 100 14.08 25.20 5.13
C LEU A 100 14.53 25.27 3.67
N LEU A 101 14.17 24.28 2.85
CA LEU A 101 14.42 24.32 1.41
C LEU A 101 13.61 25.41 0.71
N GLN A 102 12.34 25.57 1.08
CA GLN A 102 11.50 26.66 0.57
C GLN A 102 12.05 28.04 0.95
N GLY A 103 12.71 28.15 2.11
CA GLY A 103 13.47 29.33 2.53
C GLY A 103 14.77 29.59 1.76
N GLY A 104 15.08 28.81 0.72
CA GLY A 104 16.23 29.03 -0.18
C GLY A 104 17.57 28.54 0.37
N VAL A 105 17.58 27.75 1.44
CA VAL A 105 18.81 27.19 2.01
C VAL A 105 19.33 26.03 1.15
N LYS A 106 20.65 25.88 1.04
CA LYS A 106 21.27 24.73 0.36
C LYS A 106 20.88 23.41 1.03
N LYS A 107 20.76 22.33 0.24
CA LYS A 107 20.27 21.02 0.71
C LYS A 107 21.04 20.44 1.89
N GLU A 108 22.37 20.60 1.91
CA GLU A 108 23.24 20.06 2.95
C GLU A 108 23.07 20.85 4.26
N GLU A 109 23.11 22.18 4.19
CA GLU A 109 22.90 23.07 5.33
C GLU A 109 21.48 22.94 5.90
N ALA A 110 20.47 22.76 5.05
CA ALA A 110 19.09 22.53 5.46
C ALA A 110 18.95 21.23 6.26
N TYR A 111 19.68 20.18 5.88
CA TYR A 111 19.66 18.90 6.59
C TYR A 111 20.28 19.03 7.99
N GLU A 112 21.42 19.69 8.12
CA GLU A 112 22.06 19.91 9.42
C GLU A 112 21.22 20.78 10.36
N LYS A 113 20.61 21.86 9.82
CA LYS A 113 19.69 22.71 10.57
C LYS A 113 18.47 21.93 11.03
N ALA A 114 17.86 21.14 10.14
CA ALA A 114 16.73 20.29 10.48
C ALA A 114 17.09 19.26 11.56
N LEU A 115 18.29 18.66 11.50
CA LEU A 115 18.76 17.72 12.52
C LEU A 115 18.96 18.40 13.88
N LYS A 116 19.51 19.61 13.91
CA LYS A 116 19.64 20.39 15.15
C LYS A 116 18.26 20.68 15.75
N SER A 117 17.31 21.18 14.93
CA SER A 117 15.93 21.42 15.35
C SER A 117 15.26 20.15 15.88
N TYR A 118 15.43 19.03 15.18
CA TYR A 118 14.92 17.73 15.59
C TYR A 118 15.45 17.32 16.96
N LYS A 119 16.77 17.37 17.17
CA LYS A 119 17.37 17.02 18.47
C LYS A 119 16.86 17.92 19.59
N THR A 120 16.71 19.22 19.35
CA THR A 120 16.11 20.12 20.34
C THR A 120 14.67 19.75 20.71
N ILE A 121 13.88 19.22 19.77
CA ILE A 121 12.47 18.85 20.01
C ILE A 121 12.36 17.48 20.70
N PHE A 122 13.19 16.51 20.31
CA PHE A 122 13.00 15.09 20.68
C PHE A 122 14.09 14.50 21.59
N GLU A 123 15.19 15.20 21.85
CA GLU A 123 16.15 14.83 22.91
C GLU A 123 15.89 15.68 24.18
N PRO A 124 14.91 15.35 25.05
CA PRO A 124 14.89 15.92 26.39
C PRO A 124 16.08 15.35 27.18
N HIS A 125 16.83 16.21 27.86
CA HIS A 125 17.90 15.85 28.78
C HIS A 125 17.50 14.66 29.67
N THR A 126 18.03 13.47 29.39
CA THR A 126 18.12 12.40 30.39
C THR A 126 19.38 11.57 30.15
N PRO A 127 20.28 11.46 31.14
CA PRO A 127 21.49 10.68 31.02
C PRO A 127 21.12 9.20 30.91
N ARG A 128 21.68 8.51 29.91
CA ARG A 128 21.56 7.06 29.79
C ARG A 128 22.16 6.43 31.05
N LYS A 129 21.33 5.85 31.91
CA LYS A 129 21.81 4.89 32.91
C LYS A 129 22.36 3.70 32.13
N ASN A 130 23.67 3.48 32.23
CA ASN A 130 24.32 2.28 31.74
C ASN A 130 23.67 1.09 32.45
N ILE A 131 22.95 0.26 31.72
CA ILE A 131 22.57 -1.06 32.23
C ILE A 131 23.77 -1.94 31.90
N GLU A 132 24.64 -2.09 32.88
CA GLU A 132 25.66 -3.14 32.89
C GLU A 132 24.92 -4.47 32.83
N HIS A 133 25.10 -5.20 31.73
CA HIS A 133 24.68 -6.59 31.68
C HIS A 133 25.70 -7.40 32.48
N ASP A 134 25.32 -7.73 33.72
CA ASP A 134 25.96 -8.78 34.50
C ASP A 134 25.96 -10.06 33.66
N LYS A 135 27.17 -10.43 33.22
CA LYS A 135 27.49 -11.78 32.78
C LYS A 135 27.55 -12.64 34.02
N GLU A 136 26.45 -13.28 34.41
CA GLU A 136 26.57 -14.37 35.38
C GLU A 136 25.36 -15.30 35.34
N GLN A 137 25.70 -16.60 35.41
CA GLN A 137 24.86 -17.74 35.77
C GLN A 137 24.00 -18.35 34.64
N GLN A 138 24.00 -19.66 34.39
CA GLN A 138 24.79 -20.79 34.91
C GLN A 138 24.35 -22.03 34.11
N THR A 139 25.26 -22.99 33.99
CA THR A 139 25.06 -24.46 33.84
C THR A 139 24.28 -25.01 32.65
#